data_AF-A0A317ERA1-F1
#
_entry.id   AF-A0A317ERA1-F1
#
_cell.length_a   1.000
_cell.length_b   1.000
_cell.length_c   1.000
_cell.angle_alpha   90.00
_cell.angle_beta   90.00
_cell.angle_gamma   90.00
#
_symmetry.space_group_name_H-M   'P 1'
#
loop_
_entity.id
_entity.type
_entity.pdbx_description
1 polymer ?
#
loop_
_entity_poly.entity_id
_entity_poly.type
_entity_poly.pdbx_seq_one_letter_code
_entity_poly.pdbx_strand_id
1 'polypeptide(L)'
;MEISCPVSAERVNEHVVRIIAFMVALTAIFSIFFDSYFPIVLLTFDFALRAFTTGKFSPLKFVAIQVSKALNLKPKMTDLAPKKFAATMGFVFCLLIVATFMLSLNTVSLILTSMLTIFALLESVFAICLGCYVYSILQILKKNNS
;
A
#
# COMPACT_ATOMS: atom_id res chain seq x y z
N MET A 1 -21.11 -2.54 -30.04
CA MET A 1 -20.30 -1.54 -29.31
C MET A 1 -19.63 -2.31 -28.19
N GLU A 2 -18.44 -2.85 -28.47
CA GLU A 2 -17.68 -3.62 -27.50
C GLU A 2 -17.24 -2.65 -26.40
N ILE A 3 -17.85 -2.80 -25.24
CA ILE A 3 -17.46 -2.09 -24.03
C ILE A 3 -16.08 -2.64 -23.70
N SER A 4 -15.05 -1.97 -24.21
CA SER A 4 -13.71 -2.11 -23.66
C SER A 4 -13.87 -1.90 -22.16
N CYS A 5 -13.61 -2.95 -21.39
CA CYS A 5 -13.45 -2.86 -19.95
C CYS A 5 -11.96 -2.66 -19.67
N PRO A 6 -11.37 -1.45 -19.74
CA PRO A 6 -10.06 -1.25 -19.17
C PRO A 6 -10.30 -0.90 -17.70
N VAL A 7 -10.11 -1.87 -16.82
CA VAL A 7 -9.60 -1.72 -15.45
C VAL A 7 -9.92 -3.02 -14.71
N SER A 8 -8.88 -3.85 -14.55
CA SER A 8 -8.78 -5.05 -13.69
C SER A 8 -10.05 -5.88 -13.42
N ALA A 9 -10.12 -7.09 -13.97
CA ALA A 9 -11.18 -8.07 -13.62
C ALA A 9 -11.22 -8.44 -12.13
N GLU A 10 -10.18 -8.10 -11.38
CA GLU A 10 -10.05 -8.43 -9.97
C GLU A 10 -10.28 -7.18 -9.10
N ARG A 11 -11.16 -7.34 -8.12
CA ARG A 11 -11.62 -6.26 -7.23
C ARG A 11 -11.25 -6.59 -5.79
N VAL A 12 -10.99 -5.56 -4.99
CA VAL A 12 -10.65 -5.67 -3.57
C VAL A 12 -11.58 -4.81 -2.72
N ASN A 13 -11.84 -5.23 -1.49
CA ASN A 13 -12.67 -4.46 -0.56
C ASN A 13 -11.88 -3.25 -0.01
N GLU A 14 -12.41 -2.05 -0.22
CA GLU A 14 -11.85 -0.78 0.24
C GLU A 14 -11.64 -0.75 1.76
N HIS A 15 -12.58 -1.27 2.55
CA HIS A 15 -12.44 -1.30 4.01
C HIS A 15 -11.26 -2.16 4.46
N VAL A 16 -11.04 -3.30 3.80
CA VAL A 16 -9.87 -4.16 4.04
C VAL A 16 -8.59 -3.40 3.71
N VAL A 17 -8.55 -2.67 2.61
CA VAL A 17 -7.38 -1.85 2.23
C VAL A 17 -7.11 -0.75 3.27
N ARG A 18 -8.15 -0.10 3.79
CA ARG A 18 -8.02 0.94 4.83
C ARG A 18 -7.48 0.39 6.16
N ILE A 19 -7.91 -0.82 6.54
CA ILE A 19 -7.38 -1.52 7.72
C ILE A 19 -5.91 -1.89 7.51
N ILE A 20 -5.54 -2.41 6.33
CA ILE A 20 -4.13 -2.69 6.00
C ILE A 20 -3.30 -1.39 6.08
N ALA A 21 -3.79 -0.30 5.51
CA ALA A 21 -3.10 1.00 5.55
C ALA A 21 -2.92 1.50 6.99
N PHE A 22 -3.90 1.26 7.87
CA PHE A 22 -3.77 1.54 9.30
C PHE A 22 -2.65 0.71 9.95
N MET A 23 -2.61 -0.60 9.69
CA MET A 23 -1.56 -1.49 10.21
C MET A 23 -0.17 -1.07 9.71
N VAL A 24 -0.06 -0.68 8.44
CA VAL A 24 1.17 -0.16 7.84
C VAL A 24 1.63 1.11 8.57
N ALA A 25 0.73 2.07 8.80
CA ALA A 25 1.05 3.29 9.52
C ALA A 25 1.52 3.01 10.95
N LEU A 26 0.81 2.14 11.69
CA LEU A 26 1.22 1.74 13.04
C LEU A 26 2.61 1.09 13.07
N THR A 27 2.89 0.20 12.11
CA THR A 27 4.17 -0.49 12.01
C THR A 27 5.31 0.48 11.70
N ALA A 28 5.07 1.44 10.81
CA ALA A 28 6.05 2.48 10.47
C ALA A 28 6.30 3.44 11.64
N ILE A 29 5.26 3.86 12.37
CA ILE A 29 5.38 4.66 13.60
C ILE A 29 6.18 3.90 14.65
N PHE A 30 5.89 2.61 14.86
CA PHE A 30 6.63 1.76 15.78
C PHE A 30 8.11 1.66 15.41
N SER A 31 8.44 1.54 14.13
CA SER A 31 9.84 1.56 13.67
C SER A 31 10.56 2.85 14.05
N ILE A 32 9.90 4.01 13.92
CA ILE A 32 10.48 5.31 14.30
C ILE A 32 10.72 5.40 15.81
N PHE A 33 9.75 4.98 16.64
CA PHE A 33 9.87 5.09 18.10
C PHE A 33 10.92 4.15 18.71
N PHE A 34 11.06 2.94 18.14
CA PHE A 34 11.97 1.93 18.66
C PHE A 34 13.33 1.91 17.94
N ASP A 35 13.55 2.82 16.99
CA ASP A 35 14.74 2.92 16.13
C ASP A 35 15.16 1.53 15.56
N SER A 36 14.15 0.76 15.17
CA SER A 36 14.33 -0.62 14.72
C SER A 36 13.95 -0.73 13.25
N TYR A 37 14.83 -1.32 12.45
CA TYR A 37 14.59 -1.58 11.04
C TYR A 37 13.78 -2.87 10.80
N PHE A 38 13.66 -3.74 11.80
CA PHE A 38 12.95 -5.02 11.70
C PHE A 38 11.48 -4.88 11.25
N PRO A 39 10.68 -3.92 11.76
CA PRO A 39 9.31 -3.72 11.31
C PRO A 39 9.23 -3.28 9.84
N ILE A 40 10.20 -2.48 9.37
CA ILE A 40 10.27 -2.05 7.96
C ILE A 40 10.61 -3.23 7.06
N VAL A 41 11.53 -4.11 7.49
CA VAL A 41 11.83 -5.34 6.72
C VAL A 41 10.58 -6.21 6.58
N LEU A 42 9.82 -6.40 7.66
CA LEU A 42 8.53 -7.12 7.60
C LEU A 42 7.56 -6.45 6.61
N LEU A 43 7.50 -5.11 6.64
CA LEU A 43 6.66 -4.32 5.75
C LEU A 43 7.10 -4.45 4.28
N THR A 44 8.41 -4.52 4.02
CA THR A 44 8.99 -4.79 2.70
C THR A 44 8.47 -6.11 2.15
N PHE A 45 8.51 -7.19 2.94
CA PHE A 45 7.97 -8.49 2.52
C PHE A 45 6.47 -8.43 2.24
N ASP A 46 5.69 -7.75 3.09
CA ASP A 46 4.25 -7.61 2.87
C ASP A 46 3.93 -6.81 1.60
N PHE A 47 4.62 -5.70 1.36
CA PHE A 47 4.49 -4.92 0.13
C PHE A 47 4.93 -5.74 -1.10
N ALA A 48 6.01 -6.52 -1.01
CA ALA A 48 6.44 -7.41 -2.09
C ALA A 48 5.36 -8.45 -2.42
N LEU A 49 4.78 -9.10 -1.41
CA LEU A 49 3.70 -10.04 -1.61
C LEU A 49 2.51 -9.37 -2.31
N ARG A 50 2.08 -8.19 -1.87
CA ARG A 50 0.97 -7.44 -2.50
C ARG A 50 1.30 -6.93 -3.91
N ALA A 51 2.56 -6.58 -4.17
CA ALA A 51 3.03 -6.04 -5.44
C ALA A 51 3.19 -7.13 -6.50
N PHE A 52 3.68 -8.32 -6.14
CA PHE A 52 4.04 -9.36 -7.10
C PHE A 52 3.03 -10.51 -7.15
N THR A 53 2.38 -10.85 -6.03
CA THR A 53 1.33 -11.88 -6.00
C THR A 53 -0.07 -11.28 -6.16
N THR A 54 -1.09 -12.15 -6.21
CA THR A 54 -2.52 -11.77 -6.20
C THR A 54 -2.97 -11.18 -4.83
N GLY A 55 -2.03 -10.86 -3.96
CA GLY A 55 -2.24 -10.48 -2.55
C GLY A 55 -2.90 -11.55 -1.69
N LYS A 56 -3.14 -12.78 -2.18
CA LYS A 56 -3.85 -13.85 -1.44
C LYS A 56 -3.09 -14.32 -0.18
N PHE A 57 -1.76 -14.18 -0.17
CA PHE A 57 -0.90 -14.64 0.92
C PHE A 57 -0.36 -13.51 1.82
N SER A 58 -0.85 -12.27 1.70
CA SER A 58 -0.39 -11.19 2.59
C SER A 58 -0.95 -11.42 4.01
N PRO A 59 -0.10 -11.56 5.03
CA PRO A 59 -0.55 -11.78 6.42
C PRO A 59 -1.40 -10.61 6.92
N LEU A 60 -1.07 -9.37 6.54
CA LEU A 60 -1.87 -8.19 6.88
C LEU A 60 -3.26 -8.25 6.25
N LYS A 61 -3.37 -8.72 5.00
CA LYS A 61 -4.67 -8.86 4.33
C LYS A 61 -5.55 -9.88 5.04
N PHE A 62 -5.00 -10.99 5.53
CA PHE A 62 -5.78 -11.98 6.28
C PHE A 62 -6.36 -11.36 7.55
N VAL A 63 -5.53 -10.68 8.35
CA VAL A 63 -5.98 -9.98 9.56
C VAL A 63 -7.04 -8.93 9.23
N ALA A 64 -6.82 -8.12 8.20
CA ALA A 64 -7.76 -7.07 7.80
C ALA A 64 -9.11 -7.62 7.33
N ILE A 65 -9.15 -8.78 6.67
CA ILE A 65 -10.41 -9.45 6.29
C ILE A 65 -11.18 -9.88 7.55
N GLN A 66 -10.50 -10.46 8.55
CA GLN A 66 -11.15 -10.89 9.79
C GLN A 66 -11.70 -9.69 10.58
N VAL A 67 -10.90 -8.62 10.70
CA VAL A 67 -11.34 -7.37 11.33
C VAL A 67 -12.54 -6.76 10.59
N SER A 68 -12.50 -6.72 9.26
CA SER A 68 -13.62 -6.21 8.45
C SER A 68 -14.90 -7.04 8.65
N LYS A 69 -14.78 -8.36 8.80
CA LYS A 69 -15.92 -9.25 9.09
C LYS A 69 -16.45 -9.04 10.51
N ALA A 70 -15.56 -8.92 11.50
CA ALA A 70 -15.94 -8.68 12.89
C ALA A 70 -16.71 -7.36 13.06
N LEU A 71 -16.33 -6.33 12.30
CA LEU A 71 -16.98 -5.02 12.31
C LEU A 71 -18.22 -4.93 11.39
N ASN A 72 -18.65 -6.03 10.74
CA ASN A 72 -19.80 -6.08 9.83
C ASN A 72 -19.83 -4.97 8.76
N LEU A 73 -18.66 -4.56 8.26
CA LEU A 73 -18.58 -3.52 7.23
C LEU A 73 -19.10 -4.06 5.89
N LYS A 74 -20.04 -3.33 5.28
CA LYS A 74 -20.53 -3.67 3.94
C LYS A 74 -19.36 -3.60 2.94
N PRO A 75 -19.11 -4.64 2.14
CA PRO A 75 -17.98 -4.66 1.22
C PRO A 75 -18.15 -3.60 0.13
N LYS A 76 -17.19 -2.67 0.05
CA LYS A 76 -17.12 -1.68 -1.02
C LYS A 76 -15.99 -2.07 -1.96
N MET A 77 -16.34 -2.53 -3.16
CA MET A 77 -15.38 -3.11 -4.10
C MET A 77 -14.71 -2.03 -4.95
N THR A 78 -13.38 -2.00 -4.94
CA THR A 78 -12.52 -1.11 -5.74
C THR A 78 -11.53 -1.92 -6.58
N ASP A 79 -10.89 -1.29 -7.57
CA ASP A 79 -10.03 -1.95 -8.53
C ASP A 79 -8.68 -2.38 -7.95
N LEU A 80 -8.28 -3.62 -8.24
CA LEU A 80 -7.02 -4.18 -7.72
C LEU A 80 -5.79 -3.61 -8.44
N ALA A 81 -5.86 -3.35 -9.76
CA ALA A 81 -4.72 -2.87 -10.55
C ALA A 81 -4.04 -1.60 -9.97
N PRO A 82 -4.76 -0.49 -9.69
CA PRO A 82 -4.13 0.71 -9.10
C PRO A 82 -3.57 0.42 -7.70
N LYS A 83 -4.19 -0.47 -6.92
CA LYS A 83 -3.70 -0.87 -5.60
C LYS A 83 -2.43 -1.70 -5.67
N LYS A 84 -2.29 -2.56 -6.68
CA LYS A 84 -1.07 -3.33 -6.94
C LYS A 84 0.09 -2.40 -7.29
N PHE A 85 -0.16 -1.39 -8.14
CA PHE A 85 0.82 -0.35 -8.43
C PHE A 85 1.25 0.44 -7.19
N ALA A 86 0.28 0.85 -6.37
CA ALA A 86 0.57 1.52 -5.10
C ALA A 86 1.40 0.63 -4.15
N ALA A 87 1.14 -0.68 -4.12
CA ALA A 87 1.94 -1.62 -3.34
C ALA A 87 3.37 -1.76 -3.88
N THR A 88 3.57 -1.75 -5.20
CA THR A 88 4.91 -1.74 -5.81
C THR A 88 5.69 -0.49 -5.43
N MET A 89 5.06 0.69 -5.44
CA MET A 89 5.71 1.91 -4.97
C MET A 89 6.08 1.80 -3.49
N GLY A 90 5.15 1.33 -2.64
CA GLY A 90 5.42 1.08 -1.22
C GLY A 90 6.60 0.12 -0.99
N PHE A 91 6.72 -0.93 -1.80
CA PHE A 91 7.87 -1.85 -1.77
C PHE A 91 9.19 -1.14 -2.06
N VAL A 92 9.23 -0.29 -3.10
CA VAL A 92 10.42 0.50 -3.44
C VAL A 92 10.79 1.47 -2.31
N PHE A 93 9.80 2.15 -1.72
CA PHE A 93 10.03 3.00 -0.54
C PHE A 93 10.64 2.21 0.62
N CYS A 94 10.09 1.05 0.96
CA CYS A 94 10.66 0.24 2.05
C CYS A 94 12.07 -0.27 1.74
N LEU A 95 12.38 -0.66 0.50
CA LEU A 95 13.74 -1.01 0.10
C LEU A 95 14.72 0.16 0.27
N LEU A 96 14.31 1.37 -0.13
CA LEU A 96 15.11 2.59 0.07
C LEU A 96 15.32 2.90 1.56
N ILE A 97 14.29 2.71 2.40
CA ILE A 97 14.40 2.87 3.85
C ILE A 97 15.42 1.88 4.42
N VAL A 98 15.32 0.59 4.08
CA VAL A 98 16.26 -0.43 4.55
C VAL A 98 17.69 -0.14 4.08
N ALA A 99 17.86 0.23 2.80
CA ALA A 99 19.16 0.57 2.25
C ALA A 99 19.78 1.78 2.98
N THR A 100 19.03 2.87 3.14
CA THR A 100 19.51 4.08 3.83
C THR A 100 19.84 3.82 5.30
N PHE A 101 19.13 2.91 5.96
CA PHE A 101 19.45 2.46 7.31
C PHE A 101 20.79 1.69 7.35
N MET A 102 21.06 0.80 6.38
CA MET A 102 22.37 0.10 6.29
C MET A 102 23.53 1.05 5.99
N LEU A 103 23.28 2.14 5.25
CA LEU A 103 24.23 3.21 4.99
C LEU A 103 24.38 4.20 6.17
N SER A 104 23.70 3.97 7.31
CA SER A 104 23.69 4.86 8.48
C SER A 104 23.21 6.29 8.18
N LEU A 105 22.38 6.47 7.14
CA LEU A 105 21.78 7.74 6.75
C LEU A 105 20.44 7.95 7.48
N ASN A 106 20.50 8.09 8.81
CA ASN A 106 19.31 8.13 9.67
C ASN A 106 18.31 9.22 9.28
N THR A 107 18.78 10.40 8.89
CA THR A 107 17.91 11.51 8.46
C THR A 107 17.08 11.13 7.22
N VAL A 108 17.69 10.47 6.24
CA VAL A 108 17.01 10.08 5.00
C VAL A 108 16.01 8.97 5.28
N SER A 109 16.39 7.99 6.09
CA SER A 109 15.50 6.90 6.52
C SER A 109 14.26 7.43 7.25
N LEU A 110 14.44 8.41 8.14
CA LEU A 110 13.36 9.06 8.87
C LEU A 110 12.40 9.82 7.93
N ILE A 111 12.94 10.57 6.95
CA ILE A 111 12.12 11.28 5.95
C ILE A 111 11.31 10.28 5.11
N LEU A 112 11.93 9.20 4.64
CA LEU A 112 11.23 8.19 3.84
C LEU A 112 10.16 7.45 4.65
N THR A 113 10.46 7.08 5.89
CA THR A 113 9.52 6.38 6.77
C THR A 113 8.34 7.28 7.17
N SER A 114 8.59 8.56 7.44
CA SER A 114 7.54 9.53 7.72
C SER A 114 6.65 9.79 6.49
N MET A 115 7.23 9.93 5.29
CA MET A 115 6.46 10.01 4.04
C MET A 115 5.55 8.78 3.84
N LEU A 116 6.10 7.58 4.01
CA LEU A 116 5.34 6.33 3.93
C LEU A 116 4.18 6.31 4.95
N THR A 117 4.45 6.75 6.18
CA THR A 117 3.45 6.85 7.25
C THR A 117 2.32 7.80 6.88
N ILE A 118 2.64 8.99 6.37
CA ILE A 118 1.65 9.99 5.95
C ILE A 118 0.76 9.42 4.84
N PHE A 119 1.33 8.77 3.83
CA PHE A 119 0.55 8.16 2.75
C PHE A 119 -0.34 7.03 3.25
N ALA A 120 0.14 6.22 4.19
CA ALA A 120 -0.64 5.15 4.81
C ALA A 120 -1.80 5.70 5.65
N LEU A 121 -1.58 6.77 6.43
CA LEU A 121 -2.62 7.45 7.20
C LEU A 121 -3.67 8.10 6.31
N LEU A 122 -3.25 8.74 5.22
CA LEU A 122 -4.13 9.37 4.24
C LEU A 122 -5.08 8.33 3.61
N GLU A 123 -4.55 7.16 3.26
CA GLU A 123 -5.35 6.05 2.76
C GLU A 123 -6.28 5.47 3.84
N SER A 124 -5.79 5.33 5.08
CA SER A 124 -6.57 4.76 6.17
C SER A 124 -7.77 5.65 6.57
N VAL A 125 -7.54 6.95 6.73
CA VAL A 125 -8.53 7.91 7.25
C VAL A 125 -9.43 8.44 6.13
N PHE A 126 -8.85 8.87 5.01
CA PHE A 126 -9.57 9.55 3.93
C PHE A 126 -9.87 8.67 2.71
N ALA A 127 -9.37 7.43 2.67
CA ALA A 127 -9.45 6.55 1.50
C ALA A 127 -8.80 7.17 0.24
N ILE A 128 -7.80 8.04 0.44
CA ILE A 128 -7.06 8.71 -0.62
C ILE A 128 -5.72 7.99 -0.83
N CYS A 129 -5.63 7.24 -1.92
CA CYS A 129 -4.45 6.48 -2.32
C CYS A 129 -3.65 7.26 -3.35
N LEU A 130 -2.58 7.95 -2.93
CA LEU A 130 -1.76 8.77 -3.83
C LEU A 130 -1.21 7.96 -5.02
N GLY A 131 -0.74 6.73 -4.78
CA GLY A 131 -0.27 5.84 -5.86
C GLY A 131 -1.37 5.47 -6.86
N CYS A 132 -2.62 5.38 -6.42
CA CYS A 132 -3.76 5.11 -7.28
C CYS A 132 -4.10 6.31 -8.18
N TYR A 133 -3.99 7.54 -7.64
CA TYR A 133 -4.12 8.77 -8.44
C TYR A 133 -3.04 8.84 -9.53
N VAL A 134 -1.78 8.60 -9.17
CA VAL A 134 -0.67 8.58 -10.13
C VAL A 134 -0.92 7.52 -11.22
N TYR A 135 -1.36 6.31 -10.85
CA TYR A 135 -1.70 5.27 -11.82
C TYR A 135 -2.83 5.71 -12.77
N SER A 136 -3.89 6.33 -12.23
CA SER A 136 -5.01 6.82 -13.05
C SER A 136 -4.56 7.88 -14.05
N ILE A 137 -3.75 8.84 -13.62
CA ILE A 137 -3.17 9.89 -14.48
C ILE A 137 -2.31 9.26 -15.58
N LEU A 138 -1.43 8.31 -15.23
CA LEU A 138 -0.58 7.60 -16.20
C LEU A 138 -1.41 6.85 -17.25
N GLN A 139 -2.51 6.21 -16.85
CA GLN A 139 -3.41 5.53 -17.80
C GLN A 139 -4.13 6.51 -18.73
N ILE A 140 -4.57 7.66 -18.21
CA ILE A 140 -5.20 8.72 -19.01
C ILE A 140 -4.21 9.26 -20.05
N LEU A 141 -2.98 9.55 -19.63
CA LEU A 141 -1.92 10.02 -20.52
C LEU A 141 -1.58 8.99 -21.60
N LYS A 142 -1.50 7.70 -21.24
CA LYS A 142 -1.27 6.63 -22.21
C LYS A 142 -2.39 6.53 -23.24
N LYS A 143 -3.65 6.71 -22.81
CA LYS A 143 -4.82 6.70 -23.70
C LYS A 143 -4.83 7.88 -24.67
N ASN A 144 -4.40 9.07 -24.24
CA ASN A 144 -4.36 10.26 -25.11
C ASN A 144 -3.22 10.25 -26.15
N ASN A 145 -2.20 9.41 -25.95
CA ASN A 145 -1.07 9.27 -26.88
C ASN A 145 -1.21 8.05 -27.82
N SER A 146 -2.37 7.39 -27.86
CA SER A 146 -2.63 6.19 -28.65
C SER A 146 -3.83 6.36 -29.57
#